data_AF-A0A5Y2LSL3-F1
#
_entry.id   AF-A0A5Y2LSL3-F1
#
_cell.length_a   1.000
_cell.length_b   1.000
_cell.length_c   1.000
_cell.angle_alpha   90.00
_cell.angle_beta   90.00
_cell.angle_gamma   90.00
#
_symmetry.space_group_name_H-M   'P 1'
#
loop_
_entity.id
_entity.type
_entity.pdbx_description
1 polymer ?
#
loop_
_entity_poly.entity_id
_entity_poly.type
_entity_poly.pdbx_seq_one_letter_code
_entity_poly.pdbx_strand_id
1 'polypeptide(L)'
;MTTLRLLISDSYDPWFNLAVEECIFRQMPATQRVLFLWRNADTVVIGRAQNPWKECNTRRMEEDNVRLARRSSGGGAVFHDLGNTCFTFMAGKPEYDKTISTHIVLAALNSLGVTAEASGRNDLVVKTAEGDRKVSGSAYRETKDRGFHHGTLLLNADLSRLANYLNPDKKKLAAKGITSVRSRVANLTELLPGITHEQVCAAVTEAFFAHYGERVDAEVISPDNTPDLPNFAETFARQSSWEWNFGQAPAFSHLLDERFTWGGVELHFDVEKGHITRAQIFTDSLNPAPLEALAERLQGCQYRAEVLQQACDALRVDFPAQEKELRELSVWIAGAVR
;
A
#
# COMPACT_ATOMS: atom_id res chain seq x y z
N MET A 1 24.66 1.52 27.38
CA MET A 1 23.93 0.98 26.22
C MET A 1 23.61 2.15 25.32
N THR A 2 23.90 2.05 24.03
CA THR A 2 23.62 3.12 23.06
C THR A 2 22.12 3.31 22.96
N THR A 3 21.66 4.56 22.87
CA THR A 3 20.22 4.84 22.78
C THR A 3 19.71 4.86 21.34
N LEU A 4 20.63 4.88 20.36
CA LEU A 4 20.32 4.78 18.95
C LEU A 4 20.42 3.35 18.45
N ARG A 5 19.64 3.04 17.40
CA ARG A 5 19.78 1.84 16.58
C ARG A 5 19.60 2.21 15.12
N LEU A 6 20.52 1.75 14.26
CA LEU A 6 20.48 1.98 12.82
C LEU A 6 20.29 0.64 12.12
N LEU A 7 19.21 0.53 11.34
CA LEU A 7 18.85 -0.69 10.61
C LEU A 7 18.77 -0.37 9.11
N ILE A 8 19.31 -1.25 8.27
CA ILE A 8 19.23 -1.15 6.81
C ILE A 8 18.67 -2.47 6.29
N SER A 9 17.62 -2.41 5.47
CA SER A 9 17.12 -3.61 4.77
C SER A 9 17.70 -3.70 3.38
N ASP A 10 18.28 -4.86 3.06
CA ASP A 10 18.67 -5.22 1.69
C ASP A 10 17.51 -5.87 0.92
N SER A 11 16.38 -6.13 1.57
CA SER A 11 15.19 -6.67 0.94
C SER A 11 14.42 -5.59 0.18
N TYR A 12 13.93 -5.94 -1.01
CA TYR A 12 13.00 -5.13 -1.80
C TYR A 12 11.55 -5.63 -1.71
N ASP A 13 11.29 -6.61 -0.85
CA ASP A 13 9.94 -7.11 -0.60
C ASP A 13 9.21 -6.18 0.39
N PRO A 14 8.10 -5.52 -0.04
CA PRO A 14 7.36 -4.62 0.85
C PRO A 14 6.74 -5.34 2.04
N TRP A 15 6.34 -6.61 1.89
CA TRP A 15 5.74 -7.36 2.99
C TRP A 15 6.80 -7.74 4.02
N PHE A 16 8.00 -8.08 3.56
CA PHE A 16 9.15 -8.32 4.43
C PHE A 16 9.51 -7.06 5.21
N ASN A 17 9.69 -5.94 4.50
CA ASN A 17 10.11 -4.68 5.11
C ASN A 17 9.06 -4.15 6.11
N LEU A 18 7.76 -4.24 5.81
CA LEU A 18 6.71 -3.85 6.75
C LEU A 18 6.60 -4.80 7.95
N ALA A 19 6.89 -6.10 7.78
CA ALA A 19 6.95 -7.04 8.89
C ALA A 19 8.15 -6.75 9.81
N VAL A 20 9.31 -6.44 9.24
CA VAL A 20 10.49 -5.96 9.99
C VAL A 20 10.15 -4.69 10.76
N GLU A 21 9.56 -3.69 10.09
CA GLU A 21 9.14 -2.42 10.72
C GLU A 21 8.25 -2.67 11.94
N GLU A 22 7.21 -3.51 11.80
CA GLU A 22 6.29 -3.80 12.91
C GLU A 22 6.95 -4.58 14.06
N CYS A 23 7.79 -5.58 13.76
CA CYS A 23 8.50 -6.35 14.79
C CYS A 23 9.46 -5.48 15.60
N ILE A 24 10.29 -4.67 14.93
CA ILE A 24 11.19 -3.72 15.58
C ILE A 24 10.39 -2.74 16.44
N PHE A 25 9.35 -2.14 15.87
CA PHE A 25 8.52 -1.16 16.58
C PHE A 25 7.90 -1.72 17.87
N ARG A 26 7.40 -2.97 17.83
CA ARG A 26 6.76 -3.62 18.99
C ARG A 26 7.73 -3.99 20.10
N GLN A 27 8.99 -4.29 19.76
CA GLN A 27 9.99 -4.76 20.72
C GLN A 27 10.98 -3.67 21.15
N MET A 28 10.93 -2.51 20.50
CA MET A 28 11.79 -1.37 20.79
C MET A 28 11.79 -1.03 22.30
N PRO A 29 12.96 -0.95 22.95
CA PRO A 29 13.09 -0.45 24.31
C PRO A 29 12.56 0.98 24.45
N ALA A 30 12.04 1.34 25.62
CA ALA A 30 11.36 2.61 25.85
C ALA A 30 12.24 3.85 25.59
N THR A 31 13.55 3.74 25.78
CA THR A 31 14.53 4.84 25.62
C THR A 31 15.26 4.80 24.28
N GLN A 32 14.94 3.85 23.40
CA GLN A 32 15.62 3.70 22.11
C GLN A 32 15.02 4.63 21.05
N ARG A 33 15.87 5.14 20.16
CA ARG A 33 15.50 5.81 18.92
C ARG A 33 16.04 4.98 17.75
N VAL A 34 15.15 4.60 16.83
CA VAL A 34 15.49 3.72 15.71
C VAL A 34 15.39 4.50 14.41
N LEU A 35 16.42 4.40 13.58
CA LEU A 35 16.35 4.74 12.16
C LEU A 35 16.39 3.44 11.35
N PHE A 36 15.37 3.22 10.53
CA PHE A 36 15.29 2.11 9.59
C PHE A 36 15.23 2.64 8.15
N LEU A 37 16.17 2.22 7.31
CA LEU A 37 16.29 2.63 5.91
C LEU A 37 16.04 1.43 4.99
N TRP A 38 15.20 1.62 3.97
CA TRP A 38 14.73 0.53 3.14
C TRP A 38 14.17 1.03 1.80
N ARG A 39 13.96 0.12 0.84
CA ARG A 39 13.25 0.38 -0.43
C ARG A 39 12.43 -0.85 -0.80
N ASN A 40 11.45 -0.67 -1.67
CA ASN A 40 10.68 -1.77 -2.23
C ASN A 40 10.82 -1.74 -3.75
N ALA A 41 10.86 -2.92 -4.37
CA ALA A 41 10.58 -3.04 -5.79
C ALA A 41 9.09 -2.74 -6.04
N ASP A 42 8.73 -2.58 -7.31
CA ASP A 42 7.39 -2.33 -7.86
C ASP A 42 6.22 -2.68 -6.92
N THR A 43 5.76 -1.67 -6.17
CA THR A 43 4.74 -1.83 -5.12
C THR A 43 3.85 -0.60 -5.04
N VAL A 44 2.55 -0.82 -4.80
CA VAL A 44 1.67 0.21 -4.24
C VAL A 44 1.45 -0.06 -2.76
N VAL A 45 1.77 0.92 -1.93
CA VAL A 45 1.54 0.86 -0.48
C VAL A 45 0.32 1.70 -0.12
N ILE A 46 -0.69 1.08 0.50
CA ILE A 46 -1.92 1.74 0.95
C ILE A 46 -2.00 1.85 2.47
N GLY A 47 -2.64 2.90 2.96
CA GLY A 47 -2.88 3.12 4.38
C GLY A 47 -3.85 2.12 4.99
N ARG A 48 -3.80 2.00 6.32
CA ARG A 48 -4.56 1.03 7.12
C ARG A 48 -6.06 0.96 6.82
N ALA A 49 -6.68 2.08 6.49
CA ALA A 49 -8.13 2.24 6.30
C ALA A 49 -8.52 2.62 4.85
N GLN A 50 -7.71 2.23 3.86
CA GLN A 50 -7.98 2.46 2.45
C GLN A 50 -8.64 1.24 1.77
N ASN A 51 -9.44 1.50 0.74
CA ASN A 51 -9.97 0.47 -0.15
C ASN A 51 -9.03 0.33 -1.37
N PRO A 52 -8.37 -0.82 -1.61
CA PRO A 52 -7.38 -0.95 -2.67
C PRO A 52 -7.99 -0.76 -4.07
N TRP A 53 -9.16 -1.33 -4.32
CA TRP A 53 -9.84 -1.23 -5.63
C TRP A 53 -10.27 0.19 -5.99
N LYS A 54 -10.45 1.06 -4.97
CA LYS A 54 -10.79 2.48 -5.17
C LYS A 54 -9.57 3.38 -5.27
N GLU A 55 -8.46 3.02 -4.65
CA GLU A 55 -7.31 3.92 -4.48
C GLU A 55 -6.18 3.64 -5.47
N CYS A 56 -6.13 2.44 -6.05
CA CYS A 56 -5.13 2.05 -7.03
C CYS A 56 -5.70 1.10 -8.11
N ASN A 57 -5.00 1.01 -9.23
CA ASN A 57 -5.37 0.15 -10.35
C ASN A 57 -4.93 -1.30 -10.08
N THR A 58 -5.69 -1.97 -9.22
CA THR A 58 -5.46 -3.36 -8.77
C THR A 58 -5.33 -4.36 -9.91
N ARG A 59 -6.15 -4.22 -10.96
CA ARG A 59 -6.04 -5.00 -12.20
C ARG A 59 -4.68 -4.83 -12.90
N ARG A 60 -4.26 -3.59 -13.21
CA ARG A 60 -2.96 -3.35 -13.85
C ARG A 60 -1.79 -3.79 -12.98
N MET A 61 -1.93 -3.62 -11.66
CA MET A 61 -0.92 -4.09 -10.71
C MET A 61 -0.77 -5.61 -10.78
N GLU A 62 -1.86 -6.35 -10.86
CA GLU A 62 -1.84 -7.81 -11.03
C GLU A 62 -1.20 -8.20 -12.38
N GLU A 63 -1.59 -7.53 -13.48
CA GLU A 63 -1.04 -7.76 -14.83
C GLU A 63 0.49 -7.57 -14.88
N ASP A 64 1.00 -6.52 -14.22
CA ASP A 64 2.42 -6.14 -14.23
C ASP A 64 3.21 -6.70 -13.03
N ASN A 65 2.62 -7.56 -12.20
CA ASN A 65 3.20 -8.10 -10.97
C ASN A 65 3.68 -7.04 -9.95
N VAL A 66 2.99 -5.90 -9.90
CA VAL A 66 3.19 -4.85 -8.88
C VAL A 66 2.49 -5.27 -7.60
N ARG A 67 3.23 -5.34 -6.49
CA ARG A 67 2.65 -5.80 -5.22
C ARG A 67 1.73 -4.76 -4.61
N LEU A 68 0.67 -5.22 -3.95
CA LEU A 68 -0.09 -4.41 -3.00
C LEU A 68 0.40 -4.69 -1.58
N ALA A 69 0.73 -3.64 -0.83
CA ALA A 69 1.03 -3.77 0.59
C ALA A 69 0.19 -2.79 1.42
N ARG A 70 -0.60 -3.31 2.36
CA ARG A 70 -1.27 -2.48 3.36
C ARG A 70 -0.33 -2.24 4.53
N ARG A 71 0.03 -0.98 4.77
CA ARG A 71 0.81 -0.60 5.95
C ARG A 71 -0.08 -0.42 7.18
N SER A 72 0.54 -0.45 8.35
CA SER A 72 -0.16 -0.31 9.62
C SER A 72 -0.50 1.14 9.99
N SER A 73 0.19 2.11 9.40
CA SER A 73 -0.05 3.55 9.56
C SER A 73 -1.22 4.06 8.69
N GLY A 74 -1.66 5.30 8.95
CA GLY A 74 -2.70 5.97 8.15
C GLY A 74 -2.18 6.55 6.83
N GLY A 75 -2.95 7.42 6.20
CA GLY A 75 -2.58 8.15 4.98
C GLY A 75 -3.06 7.50 3.67
N GLY A 76 -2.62 8.06 2.54
CA GLY A 76 -3.03 7.68 1.19
C GLY A 76 -2.17 6.59 0.53
N ALA A 77 -2.50 6.27 -0.73
CA ALA A 77 -1.77 5.31 -1.55
C ALA A 77 -0.54 5.98 -2.18
N VAL A 78 0.59 5.26 -2.19
CA VAL A 78 1.85 5.70 -2.80
C VAL A 78 2.46 4.55 -3.60
N PHE A 79 3.18 4.87 -4.68
CA PHE A 79 3.91 3.90 -5.49
C PHE A 79 5.39 3.92 -5.13
N HIS A 80 5.97 2.74 -5.02
CA HIS A 80 7.38 2.51 -4.74
C HIS A 80 7.97 1.67 -5.87
N ASP A 81 9.15 2.07 -6.32
CA ASP A 81 10.11 1.26 -7.06
C ASP A 81 11.50 1.50 -6.44
N LEU A 82 12.56 1.00 -7.07
CA LEU A 82 13.92 1.26 -6.58
C LEU A 82 14.31 2.73 -6.70
N GLY A 83 13.62 3.56 -7.49
CA GLY A 83 13.82 5.01 -7.51
C GLY A 83 13.24 5.73 -6.29
N ASN A 84 12.53 5.05 -5.39
CA ASN A 84 11.95 5.59 -4.17
C ASN A 84 12.68 5.07 -2.92
N THR A 85 13.21 5.98 -2.08
CA THR A 85 13.81 5.66 -0.77
C THR A 85 12.79 5.75 0.35
N CYS A 86 12.77 4.77 1.27
CA CYS A 86 11.97 4.83 2.50
C CYS A 86 12.85 5.05 3.72
N PHE A 87 12.30 5.78 4.68
CA PHE A 87 12.85 5.94 6.02
C PHE A 87 11.76 5.68 7.05
N THR A 88 12.15 5.13 8.20
CA THR A 88 11.29 5.03 9.39
C THR A 88 12.07 5.47 10.63
N PHE A 89 11.55 6.47 11.32
CA PHE A 89 12.02 6.92 12.63
C PHE A 89 11.08 6.42 13.72
N MET A 90 11.60 5.76 14.74
CA MET A 90 10.83 5.27 15.88
C MET A 90 11.38 5.84 17.19
N ALA A 91 10.50 6.18 18.14
CA ALA A 91 10.88 6.62 19.48
C ALA A 91 9.80 6.29 20.51
N GLY A 92 10.20 6.16 21.78
CA GLY A 92 9.28 6.03 22.91
C GLY A 92 8.57 7.34 23.26
N LYS A 93 7.41 7.27 23.90
CA LYS A 93 6.71 8.42 24.50
C LYS A 93 7.17 8.64 25.94
N PRO A 94 7.22 9.90 26.42
CA PRO A 94 6.67 11.10 25.79
C PRO A 94 7.57 11.81 24.77
N GLU A 95 8.77 11.28 24.49
CA GLU A 95 9.75 11.93 23.62
C GLU A 95 9.37 11.94 22.12
N TYR A 96 8.64 10.92 21.66
CA TYR A 96 8.23 10.83 20.26
C TYR A 96 7.52 12.11 19.79
N ASP A 97 8.16 12.78 18.83
CA ASP A 97 7.60 13.88 18.07
C ASP A 97 7.99 13.73 16.59
N LYS A 98 6.99 13.64 15.73
CA LYS A 98 7.19 13.55 14.28
C LYS A 98 7.97 14.75 13.72
N THR A 99 7.85 15.95 14.31
CA THR A 99 8.53 17.15 13.82
C THR A 99 10.05 17.01 13.88
N ILE A 100 10.57 16.31 14.89
CA ILE A 100 12.00 16.00 15.03
C ILE A 100 12.49 15.23 13.81
N SER A 101 11.87 14.09 13.52
CA SER A 101 12.23 13.26 12.38
C SER A 101 12.04 13.96 11.02
N THR A 102 11.02 14.82 10.88
CA THR A 102 10.86 15.66 9.69
C THR A 102 12.03 16.63 9.52
N HIS A 103 12.48 17.29 10.59
CA HIS A 103 13.63 18.18 10.54
C HIS A 103 14.95 17.44 10.24
N ILE A 104 15.10 16.21 10.73
CA ILE A 104 16.26 15.36 10.40
C ILE A 104 16.31 15.10 8.89
N VAL A 105 15.18 14.74 8.26
CA VAL A 105 15.11 14.53 6.81
C VAL A 105 15.39 15.82 6.03
N LEU A 106 14.84 16.95 6.46
CA LEU A 106 15.12 18.26 5.85
C LEU A 106 16.60 18.65 5.97
N ALA A 107 17.23 18.40 7.12
CA ALA A 107 18.65 18.63 7.31
C ALA A 107 19.52 17.73 6.42
N ALA A 108 19.13 16.47 6.23
CA ALA A 108 19.78 15.55 5.32
C ALA A 108 19.70 16.04 3.87
N LEU A 109 18.51 16.45 3.40
CA LEU A 109 18.33 17.01 2.06
C LEU A 109 19.17 18.28 1.86
N ASN A 110 19.18 19.18 2.86
CA ASN A 110 19.99 20.40 2.82
C ASN A 110 21.50 20.08 2.74
N SER A 111 21.98 19.05 3.44
CA SER A 111 23.39 18.62 3.37
C SER A 111 23.80 18.11 1.98
N LEU A 112 22.83 17.62 1.19
CA LEU A 112 23.02 17.21 -0.20
C LEU A 112 22.81 18.36 -1.19
N GLY A 113 22.52 19.58 -0.72
CA GLY A 113 22.27 20.75 -1.55
C GLY A 113 20.82 20.89 -2.03
N VAL A 114 19.88 20.13 -1.47
CA VAL A 114 18.44 20.21 -1.80
C VAL A 114 17.70 21.00 -0.71
N THR A 115 17.19 22.17 -1.06
CA THR A 115 16.31 22.93 -0.17
C THR A 115 14.86 22.46 -0.34
N ALA A 116 14.34 21.80 0.69
CA ALA A 116 12.94 21.38 0.78
C ALA A 116 12.26 22.03 1.99
N GLU A 117 10.92 22.08 1.97
CA GLU A 117 10.11 22.56 3.09
C GLU A 117 8.97 21.59 3.40
N ALA A 118 8.59 21.50 4.67
CA ALA A 118 7.42 20.75 5.06
C ALA A 118 6.15 21.49 4.59
N SER A 119 5.22 20.76 3.97
CA SER A 119 3.97 21.30 3.47
C SER A 119 2.78 20.50 3.99
N GLY A 120 1.76 21.22 4.45
CA GLY A 120 0.58 20.62 5.05
C GLY A 120 0.92 19.76 6.27
N ARG A 121 0.40 18.52 6.29
CA ARG A 121 0.55 17.61 7.44
C ARG A 121 1.66 16.56 7.27
N ASN A 122 1.96 16.19 6.03
CA ASN A 122 2.65 14.95 5.71
C ASN A 122 3.60 15.06 4.50
N ASP A 123 3.73 16.21 3.85
CA ASP A 123 4.47 16.30 2.59
C ASP A 123 5.77 17.09 2.79
N LEU A 124 6.82 16.73 2.05
CA LEU A 124 7.96 17.62 1.80
C LEU A 124 7.93 18.03 0.33
N VAL A 125 8.08 19.34 0.09
CA VAL A 125 8.04 19.94 -1.24
C VAL A 125 9.33 20.68 -1.55
N VAL A 126 9.66 20.73 -2.84
CA VAL A 126 10.75 21.54 -3.39
C VAL A 126 10.19 22.55 -4.37
N LYS A 127 10.87 23.68 -4.51
CA LYS A 127 10.52 24.71 -5.50
C LYS A 127 11.11 24.33 -6.85
N THR A 128 10.27 24.33 -7.88
CA THR A 128 10.69 24.12 -9.28
C THR A 128 10.27 25.33 -10.12
N ALA A 129 10.75 25.43 -11.37
CA ALA A 129 10.31 26.47 -12.30
C ALA A 129 8.79 26.45 -12.54
N GLU A 130 8.14 25.31 -12.35
CA GLU A 130 6.70 25.11 -12.55
C GLU A 130 5.89 25.16 -11.23
N GLY A 131 6.51 25.70 -10.17
CA GLY A 131 5.97 25.80 -8.81
C GLY A 131 6.33 24.62 -7.91
N ASP A 132 5.70 24.56 -6.73
CA ASP A 132 6.04 23.55 -5.73
C ASP A 132 5.71 22.13 -6.23
N ARG A 133 6.61 21.19 -5.93
CA ARG A 133 6.47 19.77 -6.26
C ARG A 133 6.77 18.92 -5.04
N LYS A 134 5.92 17.94 -4.76
CA LYS A 134 6.10 16.98 -3.67
C LYS A 134 7.20 15.98 -4.02
N VAL A 135 8.17 15.82 -3.12
CA VAL A 135 9.27 14.83 -3.22
C VAL A 135 9.21 13.78 -2.13
N SER A 136 8.39 13.98 -1.09
CA SER A 136 8.23 13.08 0.04
C SER A 136 6.79 13.05 0.52
N GLY A 137 6.30 11.86 0.88
CA GLY A 137 5.06 11.70 1.63
C GLY A 137 5.27 10.86 2.88
N SER A 138 4.70 11.32 3.99
CA SER A 138 4.83 10.70 5.30
C SER A 138 3.52 10.12 5.82
N ALA A 139 3.66 9.13 6.71
CA ALA A 139 2.59 8.61 7.53
C ALA A 139 3.12 8.25 8.93
N TYR A 140 2.20 8.13 9.87
CA TYR A 140 2.53 7.98 11.29
C TYR A 140 1.66 6.90 11.92
N ARG A 141 2.19 6.24 12.95
CA ARG A 141 1.44 5.37 13.85
C ARG A 141 1.92 5.59 15.27
N GLU A 142 0.97 5.67 16.19
CA GLU A 142 1.25 5.85 17.61
C GLU A 142 0.49 4.81 18.43
N THR A 143 1.11 4.37 19.52
CA THR A 143 0.47 3.62 20.60
C THR A 143 0.47 4.49 21.87
N LYS A 144 0.14 3.86 23.00
CA LYS A 144 0.21 4.51 24.32
C LYS A 144 1.63 4.96 24.68
N ASP A 145 2.65 4.20 24.31
CA ASP A 145 4.01 4.30 24.84
C ASP A 145 5.09 4.57 23.78
N ARG A 146 4.75 4.57 22.49
CA ARG A 146 5.71 4.76 21.38
C ARG A 146 5.03 5.28 20.13
N GLY A 147 5.83 5.79 19.20
CA GLY A 147 5.37 6.19 17.88
C GLY A 147 6.44 5.98 16.82
N PHE A 148 6.00 5.87 15.57
CA PHE A 148 6.89 5.96 14.44
C PHE A 148 6.36 6.91 13.37
N HIS A 149 7.32 7.55 12.70
CA HIS A 149 7.14 8.34 11.49
C HIS A 149 7.91 7.65 10.38
N HIS A 150 7.21 7.24 9.33
CA HIS A 150 7.87 6.80 8.11
C HIS A 150 7.47 7.66 6.91
N GLY A 151 8.31 7.65 5.90
CA GLY A 151 8.05 8.41 4.69
C GLY A 151 8.89 7.94 3.52
N THR A 152 8.66 8.62 2.41
CA THR A 152 9.31 8.34 1.14
C THR A 152 10.20 9.51 0.70
N LEU A 153 11.16 9.24 -0.18
CA LEU A 153 11.91 10.23 -0.95
C LEU A 153 11.99 9.76 -2.39
N LEU A 154 11.36 10.50 -3.30
CA LEU A 154 11.37 10.25 -4.73
C LEU A 154 12.73 10.69 -5.30
N LEU A 155 13.64 9.74 -5.52
CA LEU A 155 14.97 10.02 -6.06
C LEU A 155 14.93 10.05 -7.58
N ASN A 156 14.53 8.93 -8.15
CA ASN A 156 14.45 8.68 -9.59
C ASN A 156 13.39 7.61 -9.87
N ALA A 157 12.23 7.75 -9.22
CA ALA A 157 11.11 6.83 -9.41
C ALA A 157 10.49 7.03 -10.80
N ASP A 158 9.94 5.97 -11.39
CA ASP A 158 9.19 6.09 -12.63
C ASP A 158 7.83 6.76 -12.36
N LEU A 159 7.79 8.08 -12.56
CA LEU A 159 6.59 8.89 -12.32
C LEU A 159 5.45 8.53 -13.27
N SER A 160 5.74 7.93 -14.43
CA SER A 160 4.71 7.47 -15.37
C SER A 160 4.01 6.22 -14.83
N ARG A 161 4.78 5.27 -14.27
CA ARG A 161 4.26 4.07 -13.59
C ARG A 161 3.53 4.44 -12.31
N LEU A 162 4.06 5.38 -11.54
CA LEU A 162 3.37 5.94 -10.37
C LEU A 162 1.98 6.45 -10.75
N ALA A 163 1.88 7.28 -11.79
CA ALA A 163 0.60 7.80 -12.26
C ALA A 163 -0.30 6.69 -12.79
N ASN A 164 0.26 5.68 -13.45
CA ASN A 164 -0.47 4.54 -14.00
C ASN A 164 -1.17 3.72 -12.91
N TYR A 165 -0.44 3.28 -11.89
CA TYR A 165 -0.98 2.39 -10.85
C TYR A 165 -1.80 3.14 -9.79
N LEU A 166 -1.59 4.45 -9.61
CA LEU A 166 -2.42 5.29 -8.73
C LEU A 166 -3.63 5.93 -9.45
N ASN A 167 -3.88 5.54 -10.71
CA ASN A 167 -5.07 5.90 -11.45
C ASN A 167 -6.00 4.68 -11.61
N PRO A 168 -6.91 4.46 -10.64
CA PRO A 168 -7.79 3.30 -10.61
C PRO A 168 -8.77 3.30 -11.80
N ASP A 169 -9.24 2.11 -12.17
CA ASP A 169 -10.34 1.97 -13.13
C ASP A 169 -11.61 2.65 -12.60
N LYS A 170 -12.45 3.16 -13.50
CA LYS A 170 -13.70 3.84 -13.13
C LYS A 170 -14.75 2.83 -12.67
N LYS A 171 -14.65 2.39 -11.41
CA LYS A 171 -15.61 1.48 -10.78
C LYS A 171 -16.69 2.24 -10.02
N LYS A 172 -17.93 1.74 -10.05
CA LYS A 172 -19.07 2.31 -9.29
C LYS A 172 -19.02 1.85 -7.84
N LEU A 173 -18.00 2.29 -7.10
CA LEU A 173 -17.71 1.90 -5.72
C LEU A 173 -18.18 2.94 -4.70
N ALA A 174 -19.09 2.53 -3.82
CA ALA A 174 -19.50 3.28 -2.63
C ALA A 174 -18.71 2.77 -1.40
N ALA A 175 -17.49 3.28 -1.22
CA ALA A 175 -16.58 2.82 -0.16
C ALA A 175 -16.40 3.84 0.97
N LYS A 176 -16.44 3.35 2.21
CA LYS A 176 -15.93 4.06 3.39
C LYS A 176 -14.40 4.02 3.42
N GLY A 177 -13.77 4.89 4.21
CA GLY A 177 -12.32 4.89 4.42
C GLY A 177 -11.64 6.19 4.01
N ILE A 178 -10.31 6.19 4.09
CA ILE A 178 -9.48 7.35 3.75
C ILE A 178 -9.20 7.35 2.25
N THR A 179 -9.50 8.48 1.59
CA THR A 179 -9.13 8.71 0.19
C THR A 179 -7.78 9.40 0.08
N SER A 180 -7.02 9.07 -0.96
CA SER A 180 -5.72 9.67 -1.23
C SER A 180 -5.84 11.14 -1.63
N VAL A 181 -4.93 11.98 -1.14
CA VAL A 181 -4.78 13.37 -1.59
C VAL A 181 -3.76 13.39 -2.72
N ARG A 182 -4.20 13.79 -3.91
CA ARG A 182 -3.32 13.88 -5.10
C ARG A 182 -2.49 15.16 -5.02
N SER A 183 -1.18 15.02 -5.25
CA SER A 183 -0.23 16.14 -5.35
C SER A 183 0.61 15.97 -6.60
N ARG A 184 1.06 17.09 -7.20
CA ARG A 184 2.08 17.05 -8.25
C ARG A 184 3.41 16.67 -7.61
N VAL A 185 4.06 15.66 -8.15
CA VAL A 185 5.34 15.13 -7.63
C VAL A 185 6.49 15.47 -8.58
N ALA A 186 7.71 15.44 -8.05
CA ALA A 186 8.95 15.51 -8.83
C ALA A 186 9.98 14.56 -8.22
N ASN A 187 10.98 14.19 -9.03
CA ASN A 187 12.13 13.42 -8.56
C ASN A 187 13.25 14.36 -8.10
N LEU A 188 13.97 13.97 -7.05
CA LEU A 188 15.14 14.70 -6.57
C LEU A 188 16.28 14.74 -7.60
N THR A 189 16.36 13.77 -8.52
CA THR A 189 17.34 13.80 -9.62
C THR A 189 17.17 14.99 -10.57
N GLU A 190 16.00 15.65 -10.58
CA GLU A 190 15.79 16.88 -11.36
C GLU A 190 16.53 18.08 -10.74
N LEU A 191 16.78 18.05 -9.42
CA LEU A 191 17.48 19.09 -8.67
C LEU A 191 18.95 18.73 -8.44
N LEU A 192 19.23 17.46 -8.20
CA LEU A 192 20.57 16.93 -7.95
C LEU A 192 20.83 15.72 -8.86
N PRO A 193 21.30 15.95 -10.10
CA PRO A 193 21.61 14.86 -11.04
C PRO A 193 22.61 13.86 -10.45
N GLY A 194 22.30 12.57 -10.57
CA GLY A 194 23.15 11.49 -10.07
C GLY A 194 22.97 11.17 -8.58
N ILE A 195 21.96 11.73 -7.91
CA ILE A 195 21.59 11.34 -6.55
C ILE A 195 21.26 9.85 -6.47
N THR A 196 21.87 9.16 -5.51
CA THR A 196 21.70 7.72 -5.26
C THR A 196 21.03 7.46 -3.92
N HIS A 197 20.50 6.25 -3.75
CA HIS A 197 19.93 5.82 -2.47
C HIS A 197 20.96 5.82 -1.36
N GLU A 198 22.17 5.34 -1.64
CA GLU A 198 23.25 5.22 -0.68
C GLU A 198 23.68 6.61 -0.17
N GLN A 199 23.74 7.62 -1.06
CA GLN A 199 23.98 9.01 -0.67
C GLN A 199 22.89 9.57 0.23
N VAL A 200 21.62 9.28 -0.08
CA VAL A 200 20.48 9.75 0.76
C VAL A 200 20.46 9.02 2.10
N CYS A 201 20.69 7.71 2.12
CA CYS A 201 20.82 6.93 3.34
C CYS A 201 21.95 7.45 4.23
N ALA A 202 23.11 7.76 3.64
CA ALA A 202 24.23 8.37 4.36
C ALA A 202 23.84 9.73 4.93
N ALA A 203 23.24 10.63 4.14
CA ALA A 203 22.83 11.95 4.61
C ALA A 203 21.78 11.89 5.74
N VAL A 204 20.78 11.02 5.62
CA VAL A 204 19.75 10.82 6.66
C VAL A 204 20.37 10.23 7.93
N THR A 205 21.30 9.29 7.79
CA THR A 205 22.05 8.70 8.91
C THR A 205 22.91 9.74 9.63
N GLU A 206 23.65 10.57 8.90
CA GLU A 206 24.48 11.63 9.49
C GLU A 206 23.63 12.69 10.18
N ALA A 207 22.51 13.10 9.59
CA ALA A 207 21.58 14.04 10.23
C ALA A 207 20.94 13.45 11.50
N PHE A 208 20.63 12.14 11.50
CA PHE A 208 20.12 11.43 12.67
C PHE A 208 21.17 11.39 13.79
N PHE A 209 22.41 11.04 13.47
CA PHE A 209 23.52 11.06 14.44
C PHE A 209 23.81 12.45 14.98
N ALA A 210 23.82 13.47 14.11
CA ALA A 210 24.04 14.86 14.52
C ALA A 210 22.94 15.36 15.47
N HIS A 211 21.69 14.99 15.23
CA HIS A 211 20.57 15.40 16.09
C HIS A 211 20.67 14.83 17.50
N TYR A 212 21.03 13.54 17.63
CA TYR A 212 21.08 12.86 18.93
C TYR A 212 22.47 12.87 19.59
N GLY A 213 23.51 13.32 18.89
CA GLY A 213 24.88 13.40 19.42
C GLY A 213 25.52 12.04 19.69
N GLU A 214 25.01 10.97 19.09
CA GLU A 214 25.47 9.58 19.26
C GLU A 214 25.67 8.92 17.89
N ARG A 215 26.54 7.91 17.82
CA ARG A 215 26.75 7.08 16.63
C ARG A 215 26.71 5.61 17.00
N VAL A 216 26.23 4.79 16.07
CA VAL A 216 26.18 3.33 16.18
C VAL A 216 26.50 2.72 14.82
N ASP A 217 27.02 1.49 14.82
CA ASP A 217 27.17 0.73 13.59
C ASP A 217 25.81 0.35 13.00
N ALA A 218 25.74 0.25 11.68
CA ALA A 218 24.53 -0.18 10.98
C ALA A 218 24.35 -1.70 11.11
N GLU A 219 23.14 -2.12 11.45
CA GLU A 219 22.70 -3.52 11.39
C GLU A 219 22.02 -3.77 10.04
N VAL A 220 22.58 -4.66 9.22
CA VAL A 220 22.00 -5.05 7.92
C VAL A 220 21.05 -6.22 8.11
N ILE A 221 19.82 -6.06 7.62
CA ILE A 221 18.78 -7.09 7.60
C ILE A 221 18.71 -7.65 6.18
N SER A 222 19.29 -8.83 6.01
CA SER A 222 19.27 -9.56 4.73
C SER A 222 17.96 -10.35 4.55
N PRO A 223 17.39 -10.40 3.33
CA PRO A 223 16.27 -11.30 3.02
C PRO A 223 16.65 -12.78 2.98
N ASP A 224 17.93 -13.12 2.87
CA ASP A 224 18.41 -14.50 2.72
C ASP A 224 18.28 -15.31 4.01
N ASN A 225 18.19 -14.62 5.15
CA ASN A 225 18.00 -15.22 6.46
C ASN A 225 16.73 -14.66 7.09
N THR A 226 15.94 -15.52 7.72
CA THR A 226 14.81 -15.05 8.51
C THR A 226 15.33 -14.18 9.66
N PRO A 227 14.89 -12.91 9.79
CA PRO A 227 15.32 -12.05 10.88
C PRO A 227 15.02 -12.70 12.23
N ASP A 228 15.99 -12.69 13.14
CA ASP A 228 15.80 -13.10 14.54
C ASP A 228 15.08 -12.00 15.33
N LEU A 229 13.83 -11.75 14.93
CA LEU A 229 12.92 -10.82 15.57
C LEU A 229 11.71 -11.62 16.08
N PRO A 230 11.38 -11.54 17.38
CA PRO A 230 10.18 -12.19 17.91
C PRO A 230 8.91 -11.93 17.07
N ASN A 231 8.17 -13.00 16.81
CA ASN A 231 6.94 -13.01 16.00
C ASN A 231 7.12 -12.63 14.52
N PHE A 232 8.33 -12.61 13.98
CA PHE A 232 8.56 -12.24 12.57
C PHE A 232 7.78 -13.13 11.59
N ALA A 233 7.87 -14.45 11.72
CA ALA A 233 7.22 -15.38 10.80
C ALA A 233 5.69 -15.17 10.73
N GLU A 234 5.04 -15.01 11.88
CA GLU A 234 3.60 -14.72 11.95
C GLU A 234 3.26 -13.34 11.36
N THR A 235 4.06 -12.33 11.69
CA THR A 235 3.88 -10.96 11.20
C THR A 235 4.04 -10.89 9.68
N PHE A 236 5.06 -11.56 9.13
CA PHE A 236 5.30 -11.65 7.69
C PHE A 236 4.21 -12.44 6.97
N ALA A 237 3.77 -13.58 7.50
CA ALA A 237 2.68 -14.35 6.95
C ALA A 237 1.38 -13.52 6.88
N ARG A 238 1.05 -12.79 7.96
CA ARG A 238 -0.08 -11.87 7.96
C ARG A 238 0.11 -10.72 6.97
N GLN A 239 1.27 -10.08 6.95
CA GLN A 239 1.54 -8.93 6.08
C GLN A 239 1.51 -9.31 4.59
N SER A 240 1.79 -10.57 4.26
CA SER A 240 1.73 -11.12 2.90
C SER A 240 0.34 -11.66 2.52
N SER A 241 -0.57 -11.80 3.49
CA SER A 241 -1.90 -12.39 3.26
C SER A 241 -2.83 -11.47 2.47
N TRP A 242 -3.75 -12.08 1.69
CA TRP A 242 -4.79 -11.34 1.00
C TRP A 242 -5.76 -10.70 2.00
N GLU A 243 -6.05 -11.40 3.10
CA GLU A 243 -6.93 -10.97 4.18
C GLU A 243 -6.47 -9.64 4.78
N TRP A 244 -5.15 -9.44 4.89
CA TRP A 244 -4.60 -8.17 5.37
C TRP A 244 -4.58 -7.10 4.26
N ASN A 245 -4.01 -7.40 3.10
CA ASN A 245 -3.77 -6.40 2.07
C ASN A 245 -5.09 -5.92 1.42
N PHE A 246 -6.01 -6.83 1.15
CA PHE A 246 -7.31 -6.57 0.53
C PHE A 246 -8.47 -6.68 1.53
N GLY A 247 -8.53 -7.77 2.30
CA GLY A 247 -9.66 -8.08 3.18
C GLY A 247 -9.90 -7.04 4.29
N GLN A 248 -8.88 -6.28 4.70
CA GLN A 248 -9.04 -5.18 5.67
C GLN A 248 -9.63 -3.89 5.07
N ALA A 249 -10.05 -3.90 3.80
CA ALA A 249 -10.82 -2.79 3.25
C ALA A 249 -12.04 -2.48 4.13
N PRO A 250 -12.31 -1.21 4.45
CA PRO A 250 -13.56 -0.82 5.11
C PRO A 250 -14.76 -1.25 4.28
N ALA A 251 -15.91 -1.46 4.93
CA ALA A 251 -17.14 -1.85 4.27
C ALA A 251 -17.46 -0.95 3.05
N PHE A 252 -17.84 -1.58 1.95
CA PHE A 252 -18.15 -0.89 0.69
C PHE A 252 -19.20 -1.66 -0.10
N SER A 253 -19.84 -0.96 -1.02
CA SER A 253 -20.71 -1.58 -2.02
C SER A 253 -20.14 -1.39 -3.43
N HIS A 254 -20.37 -2.36 -4.31
CA HIS A 254 -19.96 -2.31 -5.71
C HIS A 254 -21.14 -2.63 -6.62
N LEU A 255 -21.46 -1.70 -7.52
CA LEU A 255 -22.38 -1.94 -8.62
C LEU A 255 -21.58 -2.30 -9.87
N LEU A 256 -21.86 -3.45 -10.47
CA LEU A 256 -21.26 -3.90 -11.72
C LEU A 256 -22.37 -4.12 -12.76
N ASP A 257 -22.12 -3.75 -14.00
CA ASP A 257 -23.09 -3.88 -15.09
C ASP A 257 -22.40 -4.23 -16.41
N GLU A 258 -23.05 -5.08 -17.20
CA GLU A 258 -22.58 -5.49 -18.52
C GLU A 258 -23.72 -5.89 -19.45
N ARG A 259 -23.52 -5.67 -20.75
CA ARG A 259 -24.48 -6.07 -21.79
C ARG A 259 -23.93 -7.23 -22.59
N PHE A 260 -24.52 -8.40 -22.40
CA PHE A 260 -24.26 -9.59 -23.22
C PHE A 260 -25.26 -9.69 -24.37
N THR A 261 -24.98 -10.57 -25.34
CA THR A 261 -25.90 -10.84 -26.45
C THR A 261 -27.23 -11.45 -25.99
N TRP A 262 -27.23 -12.08 -24.82
CA TRP A 262 -28.38 -12.77 -24.23
C TRP A 262 -29.12 -11.95 -23.16
N GLY A 263 -28.63 -10.74 -22.84
CA GLY A 263 -29.25 -9.86 -21.85
C GLY A 263 -28.23 -8.94 -21.15
N GLY A 264 -28.74 -7.93 -20.47
CA GLY A 264 -28.00 -7.14 -19.49
C GLY A 264 -28.00 -7.82 -18.13
N VAL A 265 -26.89 -7.67 -17.41
CA VAL A 265 -26.76 -8.11 -16.02
C VAL A 265 -26.22 -6.95 -15.20
N GLU A 266 -26.88 -6.67 -14.08
CA GLU A 266 -26.44 -5.73 -13.06
C GLU A 266 -26.29 -6.47 -11.72
N LEU A 267 -25.13 -6.35 -11.09
CA LEU A 267 -24.75 -6.99 -9.83
C LEU A 267 -24.54 -5.93 -8.76
N HIS A 268 -25.14 -6.11 -7.59
CA HIS A 268 -24.90 -5.25 -6.43
C HIS A 268 -24.30 -6.09 -5.31
N PHE A 269 -23.07 -5.77 -4.92
CA PHE A 269 -22.39 -6.41 -3.80
C PHE A 269 -22.29 -5.47 -2.62
N ASP A 270 -22.67 -5.93 -1.44
CA ASP A 270 -22.19 -5.38 -0.16
C ASP A 270 -21.02 -6.24 0.31
N VAL A 271 -19.89 -5.60 0.62
CA VAL A 271 -18.64 -6.27 0.97
C VAL A 271 -18.15 -5.82 2.33
N GLU A 272 -17.94 -6.78 3.23
CA GLU A 272 -17.35 -6.57 4.54
C GLU A 272 -16.22 -7.56 4.80
N LYS A 273 -15.08 -7.07 5.29
CA LYS A 273 -13.88 -7.87 5.54
C LYS A 273 -13.41 -8.70 4.33
N GLY A 274 -13.67 -8.21 3.12
CA GLY A 274 -13.35 -8.91 1.88
C GLY A 274 -14.32 -10.04 1.50
N HIS A 275 -15.45 -10.18 2.18
CA HIS A 275 -16.50 -11.15 1.84
C HIS A 275 -17.77 -10.43 1.40
N ILE A 276 -18.44 -10.98 0.39
CA ILE A 276 -19.74 -10.50 -0.09
C ILE A 276 -20.79 -10.87 0.97
N THR A 277 -21.31 -9.90 1.70
CA THR A 277 -22.35 -10.13 2.72
C THR A 277 -23.75 -10.17 2.12
N ARG A 278 -23.94 -9.53 0.97
CA ARG A 278 -25.18 -9.55 0.18
C ARG A 278 -24.84 -9.40 -1.30
N ALA A 279 -25.48 -10.20 -2.14
CA ALA A 279 -25.47 -10.07 -3.59
C ALA A 279 -26.91 -9.93 -4.12
N GLN A 280 -27.14 -9.00 -5.04
CA GLN A 280 -28.38 -8.88 -5.79
C GLN A 280 -28.07 -8.85 -7.28
N ILE A 281 -28.90 -9.50 -8.09
CA ILE A 281 -28.74 -9.57 -9.54
C ILE A 281 -30.03 -9.08 -10.20
N PHE A 282 -29.90 -8.12 -11.12
CA PHE A 282 -30.97 -7.63 -11.97
C PHE A 282 -30.63 -7.96 -13.42
N THR A 283 -31.59 -8.49 -14.18
CA THR A 283 -31.34 -8.92 -15.55
C THR A 283 -32.60 -8.88 -16.40
N ASP A 284 -32.44 -8.63 -17.70
CA ASP A 284 -33.47 -8.82 -18.72
C ASP A 284 -33.26 -10.11 -19.55
N SER A 285 -32.36 -10.99 -19.09
CA SER A 285 -32.17 -12.32 -19.66
C SER A 285 -33.48 -13.11 -19.69
N LEU A 286 -33.73 -13.81 -20.79
CA LEU A 286 -34.87 -14.72 -20.91
C LEU A 286 -34.75 -15.96 -20.00
N ASN A 287 -33.55 -16.22 -19.46
CA ASN A 287 -33.26 -17.35 -18.57
C ASN A 287 -32.70 -16.83 -17.23
N PRO A 288 -33.53 -16.26 -16.33
CA PRO A 288 -33.05 -15.64 -15.09
C PRO A 288 -32.68 -16.64 -13.99
N ALA A 289 -33.24 -17.86 -14.01
CA ALA A 289 -33.06 -18.87 -12.96
C ALA A 289 -31.60 -19.13 -12.52
N PRO A 290 -30.60 -19.34 -13.42
CA PRO A 290 -29.21 -19.50 -13.00
C PRO A 290 -28.61 -18.25 -12.33
N LEU A 291 -29.07 -17.06 -12.72
CA LEU A 291 -28.60 -15.79 -12.15
C LEU A 291 -29.20 -15.56 -10.76
N GLU A 292 -30.48 -15.85 -10.57
CA GLU A 292 -31.11 -15.83 -9.24
C GLU A 292 -30.40 -16.80 -8.27
N ALA A 293 -30.11 -18.02 -8.72
CA ALA A 293 -29.35 -19.00 -7.94
C ALA A 293 -27.90 -18.54 -7.65
N LEU A 294 -27.26 -17.82 -8.59
CA LEU A 294 -25.94 -17.23 -8.36
C LEU A 294 -25.97 -16.20 -7.24
N ALA A 295 -26.99 -15.35 -7.17
CA ALA A 295 -27.12 -14.33 -6.15
C ALA A 295 -27.03 -14.92 -4.73
N GLU A 296 -27.72 -16.04 -4.49
CA GLU A 296 -27.70 -16.75 -3.22
C GLU A 296 -26.32 -17.38 -2.93
N ARG A 297 -25.71 -18.01 -3.95
CA ARG A 297 -24.39 -18.67 -3.81
C ARG A 297 -23.24 -17.72 -3.57
N LEU A 298 -23.36 -16.47 -4.03
CA LEU A 298 -22.34 -15.44 -3.83
C LEU A 298 -22.29 -14.90 -2.40
N GLN A 299 -23.33 -15.15 -1.59
CA GLN A 299 -23.31 -14.74 -0.19
C GLN A 299 -22.24 -15.51 0.60
N GLY A 300 -21.34 -14.78 1.26
CA GLY A 300 -20.20 -15.31 2.01
C GLY A 300 -18.95 -15.54 1.16
N CYS A 301 -19.04 -15.50 -0.17
CA CYS A 301 -17.88 -15.65 -1.05
C CYS A 301 -16.87 -14.53 -0.80
N GLN A 302 -15.58 -14.86 -0.86
CA GLN A 302 -14.52 -13.87 -0.88
C GLN A 302 -14.64 -13.02 -2.15
N TYR A 303 -14.56 -11.70 -2.02
CA TYR A 303 -14.62 -10.75 -3.13
C TYR A 303 -13.31 -10.79 -3.92
N ARG A 304 -13.16 -11.85 -4.73
CA ARG A 304 -11.93 -12.20 -5.43
C ARG A 304 -12.25 -13.00 -6.69
N ALA A 305 -11.59 -12.67 -7.79
CA ALA A 305 -11.89 -13.19 -9.13
C ALA A 305 -12.01 -14.72 -9.16
N GLU A 306 -11.03 -15.45 -8.62
CA GLU A 306 -11.02 -16.92 -8.68
C GLU A 306 -12.22 -17.53 -7.92
N VAL A 307 -12.62 -16.94 -6.81
CA VAL A 307 -13.75 -17.42 -5.99
C VAL A 307 -15.08 -17.17 -6.70
N LEU A 308 -15.24 -15.99 -7.33
CA LEU A 308 -16.44 -15.68 -8.09
C LEU A 308 -16.56 -16.56 -9.33
N GLN A 309 -15.45 -16.84 -10.02
CA GLN A 309 -15.43 -17.78 -11.14
C GLN A 309 -15.84 -19.18 -10.70
N GLN A 310 -15.28 -19.69 -9.59
CA GLN A 310 -15.68 -21.00 -9.06
C GLN A 310 -17.18 -21.08 -8.75
N ALA A 311 -17.77 -20.01 -8.20
CA ALA A 311 -19.21 -19.95 -7.95
C ALA A 311 -20.05 -19.98 -9.25
N CYS A 312 -19.64 -19.24 -10.28
CA CYS A 312 -20.28 -19.28 -11.60
C CYS A 312 -20.11 -20.66 -12.27
N ASP A 313 -18.94 -21.26 -12.16
CA ASP A 313 -18.60 -22.53 -12.78
C ASP A 313 -19.37 -23.69 -12.16
N ALA A 314 -19.61 -23.66 -10.85
CA ALA A 314 -20.42 -24.64 -10.14
C ALA A 314 -21.89 -24.68 -10.62
N LEU A 315 -22.44 -23.54 -11.08
CA LEU A 315 -23.80 -23.48 -11.61
C LEU A 315 -23.96 -24.21 -12.94
N ARG A 316 -22.88 -24.43 -13.70
CA ARG A 316 -22.98 -25.13 -14.99
C ARG A 316 -23.42 -26.58 -14.84
N VAL A 317 -23.19 -27.19 -13.67
CA VAL A 317 -23.66 -28.54 -13.36
C VAL A 317 -25.18 -28.56 -13.22
N ASP A 318 -25.75 -27.54 -12.58
CA ASP A 318 -27.18 -27.43 -12.30
C ASP A 318 -27.96 -26.85 -13.49
N PHE A 319 -27.29 -26.02 -14.30
CA PHE A 319 -27.87 -25.30 -15.45
C PHE A 319 -27.06 -25.53 -16.74
N PRO A 320 -26.95 -26.77 -17.24
CA PRO A 320 -26.12 -27.10 -18.41
C PRO A 320 -26.64 -26.45 -19.70
N ALA A 321 -27.94 -26.11 -19.77
CA ALA A 321 -28.52 -25.43 -20.93
C ALA A 321 -28.04 -23.98 -21.11
N GLN A 322 -27.49 -23.36 -20.06
CA GLN A 322 -26.98 -21.98 -20.05
C GLN A 322 -25.44 -21.94 -19.90
N GLU A 323 -24.75 -23.00 -20.31
CA GLU A 323 -23.30 -23.12 -20.13
C GLU A 323 -22.55 -21.96 -20.78
N LYS A 324 -22.97 -21.53 -21.98
CA LYS A 324 -22.32 -20.45 -22.72
C LYS A 324 -22.44 -19.13 -21.97
N GLU A 325 -23.64 -18.78 -21.53
CA GLU A 325 -23.95 -17.56 -20.79
C GLU A 325 -23.19 -17.52 -19.46
N LEU A 326 -23.16 -18.63 -18.74
CA LEU A 326 -22.42 -18.75 -17.47
C LEU A 326 -20.90 -18.64 -17.67
N ARG A 327 -20.35 -19.09 -18.80
CA ARG A 327 -18.93 -18.89 -19.14
C ARG A 327 -18.62 -17.43 -19.43
N GLU A 328 -19.43 -16.75 -20.22
CA GLU A 328 -19.28 -15.31 -20.51
C GLU A 328 -19.38 -14.49 -19.22
N LEU A 329 -20.38 -14.77 -18.38
CA LEU A 329 -20.56 -14.13 -17.08
C LEU A 329 -19.36 -14.36 -16.15
N SER A 330 -18.85 -15.59 -16.07
CA SER A 330 -17.67 -15.96 -15.24
C SER A 330 -16.40 -15.21 -15.67
N VAL A 331 -16.18 -15.05 -16.98
CA VAL A 331 -15.05 -14.26 -17.49
C VAL A 331 -15.20 -12.78 -17.15
N TRP A 332 -16.39 -12.22 -17.38
CA TRP A 332 -16.66 -10.82 -17.11
C TRP A 332 -16.56 -10.47 -15.62
N ILE A 333 -17.24 -11.23 -14.75
CA ILE A 333 -17.28 -10.94 -13.30
C ILE A 333 -15.86 -10.97 -12.69
N ALA A 334 -15.00 -11.86 -13.18
CA ALA A 334 -13.61 -11.94 -12.78
C ALA A 334 -12.86 -10.65 -13.12
N GLY A 335 -12.94 -10.20 -14.38
CA GLY A 335 -12.28 -8.96 -14.82
C GLY A 335 -12.81 -7.72 -14.09
N ALA A 336 -14.11 -7.69 -13.78
CA ALA A 336 -14.75 -6.54 -13.15
C ALA A 336 -14.32 -6.34 -11.67
N VAL A 337 -13.96 -7.42 -10.97
CA VAL A 337 -13.51 -7.35 -9.56
C VAL A 337 -11.99 -7.30 -9.37
N ARG A 338 -11.21 -7.57 -10.42
CA ARG A 338 -9.73 -7.51 -10.39
C ARG A 338 -9.19 -6.14 -10.01
#